data_AF-A0A6J1PTR7-F1
#
_entry.id   AF-A0A6J1PTR7-F1
#
_cell.length_a   1.000
_cell.length_b   1.000
_cell.length_c   1.000
_cell.angle_alpha   90.00
_cell.angle_beta   90.00
_cell.angle_gamma   90.00
#
_symmetry.space_group_name_H-M   'P 1'
#
loop_
_entity.id
_entity.type
_entity.pdbx_description
1 polymer ?
#
loop_
_entity_poly.entity_id
_entity_poly.type
_entity_poly.pdbx_seq_one_letter_code
_entity_poly.pdbx_strand_id
1 'polypeptide(L)'
;MKKFKSKKTMWAEISKELHENLNISKTPLQVENRYKTVLKQKKAVENNRKSGSSREEVPFEEELREISQADDSIEPEVLRSAKSVKYPKRPLLTIISDKDSNIINVDENAKDSSPKRKHKLSNEERKLELFKEKEEAKERRHQEKLQLLRELFSKKESD
;
A
#
# COMPACT_ATOMS: atom_id res chain seq x y z
N MET A 1 7.86 48.34 -9.50
CA MET A 1 8.93 48.45 -8.48
C MET A 1 8.60 47.53 -7.30
N LYS A 2 9.60 46.92 -6.66
CA LYS A 2 9.39 46.10 -5.44
C LYS A 2 9.16 47.03 -4.24
N LYS A 3 8.06 46.84 -3.52
CA LYS A 3 7.69 47.63 -2.32
C LYS A 3 8.65 47.41 -1.13
N PHE A 4 9.31 46.24 -1.07
CA PHE A 4 10.24 45.88 0.00
C PHE A 4 11.56 45.33 -0.55
N LYS A 5 12.67 45.63 0.15
CA LYS A 5 14.02 45.14 -0.19
C LYS A 5 14.14 43.63 0.01
N SER A 6 13.50 43.07 1.03
CA SER A 6 13.52 41.63 1.34
C SER A 6 12.16 41.13 1.86
N LYS A 7 11.95 39.81 1.82
CA LYS A 7 10.77 39.20 2.46
C LYS A 7 10.77 39.39 3.98
N LYS A 8 11.95 39.37 4.61
CA LYS A 8 12.07 39.60 6.07
C LYS A 8 11.56 40.97 6.47
N THR A 9 11.93 42.02 5.73
CA THR A 9 11.44 43.40 5.97
C THR A 9 9.95 43.53 5.73
N MET A 10 9.42 42.84 4.71
CA MET A 10 7.98 42.81 4.45
C MET A 10 7.20 42.17 5.62
N TRP A 11 7.64 41.02 6.12
CA TRP A 11 6.96 40.36 7.24
C TRP A 11 7.07 41.15 8.55
N ALA A 12 8.17 41.87 8.76
CA ALA A 12 8.32 42.78 9.90
C ALA A 12 7.30 43.93 9.84
N GLU A 13 7.11 44.54 8.67
CA GLU A 13 6.13 45.60 8.49
C GLU A 13 4.69 45.10 8.71
N ILE A 14 4.34 43.96 8.12
CA ILE A 14 3.00 43.35 8.31
C ILE A 14 2.77 43.03 9.79
N SER A 15 3.79 42.55 10.50
CA SER A 15 3.72 42.26 11.93
C SER A 15 3.42 43.50 12.76
N LYS A 16 3.99 44.65 12.36
CA LYS A 16 3.76 45.95 12.98
C LYS A 16 2.35 46.46 12.69
N GLU A 17 1.92 46.44 11.43
CA GLU A 17 0.56 46.82 11.02
C GLU A 17 -0.50 45.96 11.72
N LEU A 18 -0.24 44.67 11.93
CA LEU A 18 -1.14 43.76 12.65
C LEU A 18 -1.30 44.17 14.12
N HIS A 19 -0.22 44.68 14.73
CA HIS A 19 -0.26 45.17 16.09
C HIS A 19 -0.99 46.52 16.17
N GLU A 20 -0.74 47.44 15.24
CA GLU A 20 -1.35 48.77 15.21
C GLU A 20 -2.85 48.75 14.88
N ASN A 21 -3.26 47.93 13.92
CA ASN A 21 -4.64 47.92 13.42
C ASN A 21 -5.56 46.95 14.14
N LEU A 22 -5.02 45.82 14.62
CA LEU A 22 -5.81 44.72 15.19
C LEU A 22 -5.43 44.40 16.65
N ASN A 23 -4.43 45.08 17.21
CA ASN A 23 -3.88 44.80 18.55
C ASN A 23 -3.38 43.37 18.73
N ILE A 24 -3.02 42.68 17.63
CA ILE A 24 -2.54 41.30 17.65
C ILE A 24 -1.01 41.31 17.65
N SER A 25 -0.40 40.93 18.77
CA SER A 25 1.05 40.74 18.85
C SER A 25 1.45 39.35 18.35
N LYS A 26 2.15 39.32 17.22
CA LYS A 26 2.80 38.14 16.64
C LYS A 26 4.19 38.51 16.16
N THR A 27 5.08 37.53 16.07
CA THR A 27 6.40 37.76 15.48
C THR A 27 6.32 37.68 13.95
N PRO A 28 7.26 38.29 13.20
CA PRO A 28 7.28 38.21 11.74
C PRO A 28 7.30 36.78 11.21
N LEU A 29 7.99 35.87 11.92
CA LEU A 29 8.04 34.45 11.58
C LEU A 29 6.68 33.76 11.77
N GLN A 30 5.93 34.11 12.82
CA GLN A 30 4.59 33.57 13.05
C GLN A 30 3.61 34.02 11.97
N VAL A 31 3.70 35.29 11.55
CA VAL A 31 2.90 35.84 10.44
C VAL A 31 3.22 35.11 9.14
N GLU A 32 4.50 34.93 8.82
CA GLU A 32 4.93 34.18 7.64
C GLU A 32 4.41 32.73 7.65
N ASN A 33 4.53 32.04 8.79
CA ASN A 33 4.05 30.67 8.92
C ASN A 33 2.53 30.58 8.77
N ARG A 34 1.79 31.50 9.37
CA ARG A 34 0.33 31.55 9.24
C ARG A 34 -0.07 31.78 7.78
N TYR A 35 0.57 32.71 7.08
CA TYR A 35 0.34 32.96 5.66
C TYR A 35 0.56 31.70 4.82
N LYS A 36 1.68 30.98 5.03
CA LYS A 36 1.97 29.72 4.32
C LYS A 36 0.89 28.67 4.57
N THR A 37 0.42 28.52 5.80
CA THR A 37 -0.64 27.57 6.15
C THR A 37 -1.95 27.92 5.46
N VAL A 38 -2.37 29.19 5.51
CA VAL A 38 -3.60 29.66 4.86
C VAL A 38 -3.51 29.46 3.34
N LEU A 39 -2.36 29.76 2.73
CA LEU A 39 -2.16 29.55 1.30
C LEU A 39 -2.26 28.06 0.91
N LYS A 40 -1.69 27.16 1.72
CA LYS A 40 -1.80 25.71 1.51
C LYS A 40 -3.25 25.23 1.65
N GLN A 41 -3.96 25.68 2.67
CA GLN A 41 -5.37 25.34 2.88
C GLN A 41 -6.24 25.82 1.72
N LYS A 42 -6.03 27.05 1.25
CA LYS A 42 -6.77 27.59 0.09
C LYS A 42 -6.56 26.73 -1.16
N LYS A 43 -5.32 26.31 -1.45
CA LYS A 43 -5.02 25.38 -2.55
C LYS A 43 -5.71 24.02 -2.37
N ALA A 44 -5.76 23.50 -1.15
CA ALA A 44 -6.48 22.27 -0.86
C ALA A 44 -7.99 22.41 -1.10
N VAL A 45 -8.58 23.57 -0.82
CA VAL A 45 -9.99 23.85 -1.12
C VAL A 45 -10.23 24.03 -2.62
N GLU A 46 -9.34 24.69 -3.35
CA GLU A 46 -9.41 24.81 -4.82
C GLU A 46 -9.28 23.44 -5.52
N ASN A 47 -8.53 22.53 -4.91
CA ASN A 47 -8.39 21.14 -5.37
C ASN A 47 -9.44 20.19 -4.77
N ASN A 48 -10.21 20.63 -3.76
CA ASN A 48 -11.32 19.83 -3.25
C ASN A 48 -12.37 19.78 -4.36
N ARG A 49 -12.57 18.57 -4.91
CA ARG A 49 -13.35 18.23 -6.12
C ARG A 49 -12.60 18.30 -7.46
N LYS A 50 -11.32 18.66 -7.48
CA LYS A 50 -10.41 18.41 -8.62
C LYS A 50 -9.38 17.39 -8.20
N SER A 51 -9.73 16.13 -8.35
CA SER A 51 -8.77 15.03 -8.16
C SER A 51 -7.68 15.13 -9.22
N GLY A 52 -6.46 15.51 -8.80
CA GLY A 52 -5.23 15.25 -9.54
C GLY A 52 -4.87 13.76 -9.44
N SER A 53 -5.59 12.99 -10.25
CA SER A 53 -5.52 11.57 -10.62
C SER A 53 -6.97 11.16 -10.94
N SER A 54 -7.64 11.95 -11.78
CA SER A 54 -8.81 11.43 -12.48
C SER A 54 -8.27 10.34 -13.43
N ARG A 55 -8.95 9.20 -13.52
CA ARG A 55 -8.62 8.21 -14.56
C ARG A 55 -8.73 8.94 -15.90
N GLU A 56 -7.62 9.00 -16.61
CA GLU A 56 -7.59 9.45 -17.99
C GLU A 56 -7.95 8.26 -18.86
N GLU A 57 -8.80 8.48 -19.87
CA GLU A 57 -9.12 7.46 -20.86
C GLU A 57 -7.90 7.30 -21.76
N VAL A 58 -7.06 6.34 -21.44
CA VAL A 58 -5.90 5.97 -22.25
C VAL A 58 -6.43 5.13 -23.41
N PRO A 59 -6.22 5.50 -24.69
CA PRO A 59 -6.79 4.80 -25.84
C PRO A 59 -6.45 3.30 -25.92
N PHE A 60 -5.42 2.87 -25.21
CA PHE A 60 -4.90 1.50 -25.16
C PHE A 60 -4.97 0.88 -23.75
N GLU A 61 -5.80 1.42 -22.84
CA GLU A 61 -5.98 0.84 -21.49
C GLU A 61 -6.47 -0.61 -21.54
N GLU A 62 -7.35 -0.93 -22.50
CA GLU A 62 -7.87 -2.28 -22.72
C GLU A 62 -6.76 -3.23 -23.20
N GLU A 63 -5.93 -2.80 -24.15
CA GLU A 63 -4.77 -3.56 -24.64
C GLU A 63 -3.75 -3.81 -23.52
N LEU A 64 -3.47 -2.79 -22.68
CA LEU A 64 -2.58 -2.94 -21.53
C LEU A 64 -3.13 -3.89 -20.48
N ARG A 65 -4.45 -3.85 -20.26
CA ARG A 65 -5.12 -4.78 -19.35
C ARG A 65 -5.08 -6.20 -19.89
N GLU A 66 -5.28 -6.40 -21.19
CA GLU A 66 -5.19 -7.70 -21.84
C GLU A 66 -3.77 -8.27 -21.77
N ILE A 67 -2.74 -7.45 -22.05
CA ILE A 67 -1.32 -7.84 -21.92
C ILE A 67 -0.99 -8.18 -20.45
N SER A 68 -1.45 -7.37 -19.50
CA SER A 68 -1.21 -7.60 -18.08
C SER A 68 -1.94 -8.84 -17.54
N GLN A 69 -3.11 -9.19 -18.10
CA GLN A 69 -3.87 -10.38 -17.72
C GLN A 69 -3.32 -11.64 -18.39
N ALA A 70 -2.87 -11.53 -19.64
CA ALA A 70 -2.23 -12.60 -20.38
C ALA A 70 -0.87 -12.98 -19.78
N ASP A 71 -0.18 -12.02 -19.16
CA ASP A 71 1.11 -12.21 -18.52
C ASP A 71 1.10 -11.80 -17.04
N ASP A 72 0.26 -12.48 -16.25
CA ASP A 72 0.27 -12.40 -14.77
C ASP A 72 1.55 -13.03 -14.16
N SER A 73 2.52 -13.41 -15.01
CA SER A 73 3.79 -14.04 -14.65
C SER A 73 5.00 -13.13 -14.86
N ILE A 74 4.83 -11.84 -15.22
CA ILE A 74 5.95 -10.87 -15.23
C ILE A 74 6.31 -10.49 -13.79
N GLU A 75 6.98 -11.42 -13.11
CA GLU A 75 7.80 -11.06 -11.96
C GLU A 75 9.02 -10.29 -12.48
N PRO A 76 9.32 -9.10 -11.93
CA PRO A 76 10.51 -8.38 -12.34
C PRO A 76 11.74 -9.23 -12.06
N GLU A 77 12.63 -9.34 -13.05
CA GLU A 77 13.90 -10.08 -12.93
C GLU A 77 14.69 -9.64 -11.69
N VAL A 78 14.50 -8.39 -11.28
CA VAL A 78 15.14 -7.80 -10.10
C VAL A 78 14.12 -7.05 -9.26
N LEU A 79 13.85 -7.55 -8.06
CA LEU A 79 13.05 -6.85 -7.05
C LEU A 79 13.92 -5.79 -6.36
N ARG A 80 13.62 -4.51 -6.58
CA ARG A 80 14.31 -3.39 -5.93
C ARG A 80 13.45 -2.71 -4.86
N SER A 81 14.08 -2.44 -3.73
CA SER A 81 13.62 -1.54 -2.67
C SER A 81 14.67 -0.46 -2.45
N ALA A 82 14.31 0.66 -1.80
CA ALA A 82 15.21 1.78 -1.53
C ALA A 82 16.51 1.40 -0.77
N LYS A 83 16.54 0.22 -0.15
CA LYS A 83 17.67 -0.28 0.66
C LYS A 83 18.22 -1.64 0.19
N SER A 84 17.61 -2.28 -0.81
CA SER A 84 18.02 -3.64 -1.19
C SER A 84 17.59 -4.04 -2.61
N VAL A 85 18.34 -4.98 -3.15
CA VAL A 85 18.12 -5.60 -4.46
C VAL A 85 18.03 -7.11 -4.24
N LYS A 86 16.98 -7.74 -4.75
CA LYS A 86 16.77 -9.20 -4.67
C LYS A 86 16.54 -9.76 -6.07
N TYR A 87 17.22 -10.87 -6.36
CA TYR A 87 17.04 -11.63 -7.60
C TYR A 87 16.25 -12.90 -7.25
N PRO A 88 14.99 -13.04 -7.69
CA PRO A 88 14.23 -14.26 -7.51
C PRO A 88 14.95 -15.41 -8.23
N LYS A 89 15.16 -16.53 -7.52
CA LYS A 89 15.76 -17.73 -8.10
C LYS A 89 14.67 -18.45 -8.89
N ARG A 90 14.79 -18.50 -10.22
CA ARG A 90 13.86 -19.26 -11.07
C ARG A 90 13.93 -20.75 -10.70
N PRO A 91 12.80 -21.44 -10.44
CA PRO A 91 12.80 -22.88 -10.35
C PRO A 91 13.08 -23.47 -11.73
N LEU A 92 13.97 -24.46 -11.79
CA LEU A 92 14.28 -25.22 -13.00
C LEU A 92 13.03 -26.05 -13.35
N LEU A 93 12.35 -25.74 -14.45
CA LEU A 93 11.23 -26.54 -14.94
C LEU A 93 11.76 -27.85 -15.54
N THR A 94 11.49 -28.97 -14.86
CA THR A 94 11.58 -30.29 -15.47
C THR A 94 10.39 -30.45 -16.41
N ILE A 95 10.65 -30.54 -17.71
CA ILE A 95 9.64 -30.82 -18.74
C ILE A 95 9.02 -32.19 -18.42
N ILE A 96 7.73 -32.21 -18.04
CA ILE A 96 6.92 -33.42 -18.02
C ILE A 96 5.92 -33.28 -19.16
N SER A 97 6.06 -34.20 -20.12
CA SER A 97 5.21 -34.39 -21.30
C SER A 97 3.75 -34.65 -20.93
N ASP A 98 2.88 -34.08 -21.76
CA ASP A 98 1.43 -34.22 -21.88
C ASP A 98 0.87 -35.57 -21.42
N LYS A 99 -0.15 -35.52 -20.56
CA LYS A 99 -1.49 -36.10 -20.77
C LYS A 99 -2.40 -35.95 -19.55
N ASP A 100 -3.67 -35.71 -19.86
CA ASP A 100 -4.87 -35.92 -19.04
C ASP A 100 -5.39 -34.74 -18.21
N SER A 101 -6.31 -34.04 -18.88
CA SER A 101 -7.52 -33.36 -18.40
C SER A 101 -7.94 -33.56 -16.95
N ASN A 102 -8.22 -32.46 -16.25
CA ASN A 102 -9.55 -32.20 -15.66
C ASN A 102 -9.69 -30.75 -15.19
N ILE A 103 -10.60 -30.03 -15.85
CA ILE A 103 -11.13 -28.73 -15.41
C ILE A 103 -12.14 -29.02 -14.30
N ILE A 104 -11.95 -28.40 -13.13
CA ILE A 104 -13.00 -28.28 -12.12
C ILE A 104 -13.26 -26.78 -11.93
N ASN A 105 -14.42 -26.35 -12.44
CA ASN A 105 -15.05 -25.08 -12.09
C ASN A 105 -15.72 -25.18 -10.71
N VAL A 106 -15.46 -24.21 -9.84
CA VAL A 106 -16.37 -23.74 -8.77
C VAL A 106 -15.89 -22.31 -8.42
N ASP A 107 -16.66 -21.26 -8.24
CA ASP A 107 -18.01 -20.78 -8.59
C ASP A 107 -17.97 -19.29 -8.17
N GLU A 108 -18.67 -18.42 -8.89
CA GLU A 108 -18.77 -17.00 -8.59
C GLU A 108 -19.83 -16.73 -7.51
N ASN A 109 -19.70 -15.56 -6.87
CA ASN A 109 -20.71 -14.80 -6.11
C ASN A 109 -20.94 -15.12 -4.62
N ALA A 110 -20.49 -14.19 -3.78
CA ALA A 110 -21.35 -13.64 -2.72
C ALA A 110 -21.02 -12.15 -2.48
N LYS A 111 -22.01 -11.31 -2.80
CA LYS A 111 -22.05 -9.86 -2.56
C LYS A 111 -22.13 -9.54 -1.06
N ASP A 112 -21.69 -8.32 -0.74
CA ASP A 112 -22.17 -7.42 0.31
C ASP A 112 -22.62 -8.04 1.65
N SER A 113 -21.77 -7.90 2.66
CA SER A 113 -22.25 -7.45 3.97
C SER A 113 -21.11 -6.77 4.73
N SER A 114 -21.24 -5.46 4.93
CA SER A 114 -20.36 -4.69 5.82
C SER A 114 -20.54 -5.16 7.27
N PRO A 115 -19.51 -5.66 7.98
CA PRO A 115 -19.65 -5.96 9.39
C PRO A 115 -19.28 -4.73 10.23
N LYS A 116 -20.21 -4.43 11.13
CA LYS A 116 -20.19 -3.39 12.17
C LYS A 116 -18.84 -3.34 12.91
N ARG A 117 -18.44 -2.10 13.27
CA ARG A 117 -17.19 -1.74 13.97
C ARG A 117 -16.91 -2.68 15.14
N LYS A 118 -15.97 -3.62 14.95
CA LYS A 118 -15.40 -4.39 16.04
C LYS A 118 -14.45 -3.49 16.83
N HIS A 119 -14.47 -3.67 18.15
CA HIS A 119 -13.60 -2.99 19.12
C HIS A 119 -12.16 -2.98 18.58
N LYS A 120 -11.52 -1.81 18.51
CA LYS A 120 -10.13 -1.71 18.05
C LYS A 120 -9.25 -2.33 19.13
N LEU A 121 -8.87 -3.59 18.94
CA LEU A 121 -7.74 -4.19 19.64
C LEU A 121 -6.52 -3.30 19.44
N SER A 122 -5.71 -3.17 20.47
CA SER A 122 -4.46 -2.42 20.41
C SER A 122 -3.61 -2.96 19.26
N ASN A 123 -2.85 -2.08 18.59
CA ASN A 123 -1.97 -2.50 17.49
C ASN A 123 -0.98 -3.62 17.91
N GLU A 124 -0.71 -3.75 19.21
CA GLU A 124 0.12 -4.79 19.80
C GLU A 124 -0.58 -6.15 19.86
N GLU A 125 -1.87 -6.18 20.21
CA GLU A 125 -2.68 -7.40 20.27
C GLU A 125 -2.84 -8.00 18.86
N ARG A 126 -3.11 -7.16 17.86
CA ARG A 126 -3.19 -7.59 16.46
C ARG A 126 -1.87 -8.18 15.94
N LYS A 127 -0.72 -7.65 16.38
CA LYS A 127 0.59 -8.21 16.01
C LYS A 127 0.79 -9.58 16.64
N LEU A 128 0.39 -9.74 17.91
CA LEU A 128 0.52 -11.01 18.63
C LEU A 128 -0.33 -12.10 17.98
N GLU A 129 -1.56 -11.78 17.57
CA GLU A 129 -2.43 -12.69 16.81
C GLU A 129 -1.77 -13.15 15.50
N LEU A 130 -1.20 -12.21 14.74
CA LEU A 130 -0.55 -12.51 13.46
C LEU A 130 0.68 -13.42 13.63
N PHE A 131 1.42 -13.28 14.74
CA PHE A 131 2.52 -14.17 15.06
C PHE A 131 2.04 -15.58 15.43
N LYS A 132 0.98 -15.68 16.24
CA LYS A 132 0.39 -16.98 16.61
C LYS A 132 -0.12 -17.73 15.40
N GLU A 133 -0.86 -17.07 14.50
CA GLU A 133 -1.38 -17.67 13.28
C GLU A 133 -0.26 -18.18 12.37
N LYS A 134 0.85 -17.44 12.28
CA LYS A 134 2.04 -17.87 11.53
C LYS A 134 2.71 -19.11 12.14
N GLU A 135 2.83 -19.18 13.45
CA GLU A 135 3.40 -20.33 14.13
C GLU A 135 2.48 -21.56 14.00
N GLU A 136 1.17 -21.38 14.16
CA GLU A 136 0.17 -22.45 13.98
C GLU A 136 0.16 -22.98 12.54
N ALA A 137 0.26 -22.12 11.53
CA ALA A 137 0.36 -22.54 10.13
C ALA A 137 1.67 -23.28 9.81
N LYS A 138 2.76 -23.01 10.54
CA LYS A 138 3.99 -23.81 10.43
C LYS A 138 3.80 -25.17 11.09
N GLU A 139 3.21 -25.20 12.27
CA GLU A 139 2.95 -26.43 13.03
C GLU A 139 2.02 -27.36 12.25
N ARG A 140 0.95 -26.83 11.66
CA ARG A 140 0.04 -27.60 10.77
C ARG A 140 0.78 -28.26 9.61
N ARG A 141 1.58 -27.49 8.86
CA ARG A 141 2.37 -28.03 7.74
C ARG A 141 3.38 -29.08 8.21
N HIS A 142 3.94 -28.90 9.40
CA HIS A 142 4.83 -29.88 10.00
C HIS A 142 4.11 -31.19 10.33
N GLN A 143 2.93 -31.10 10.94
CA GLN A 143 2.09 -32.25 11.27
C GLN A 143 1.61 -32.99 10.02
N GLU A 144 1.15 -32.27 8.99
CA GLU A 144 0.76 -32.85 7.70
C GLU A 144 1.94 -33.61 7.07
N LYS A 145 3.16 -33.04 7.12
CA LYS A 145 4.38 -33.71 6.67
C LYS A 145 4.70 -34.97 7.48
N LEU A 146 4.58 -34.91 8.81
CA LEU A 146 4.83 -36.07 9.68
C LEU A 146 3.80 -37.18 9.45
N GLN A 147 2.54 -36.82 9.21
CA GLN A 147 1.49 -37.78 8.90
C GLN A 147 1.78 -38.50 7.59
N LEU A 148 2.13 -37.76 6.53
CA LEU A 148 2.51 -38.36 5.25
C LEU A 148 3.71 -39.31 5.39
N LEU A 149 4.71 -38.93 6.19
CA LEU A 149 5.84 -39.80 6.51
C LEU A 149 5.38 -41.09 7.20
N ARG A 150 4.51 -40.99 8.22
CA ARG A 150 3.97 -42.18 8.89
C ARG A 150 3.21 -43.10 7.94
N GLU A 151 2.36 -42.54 7.07
CA GLU A 151 1.61 -43.31 6.07
C GLU A 151 2.54 -44.03 5.10
N LEU A 152 3.60 -43.37 4.62
CA LEU A 152 4.59 -43.97 3.72
C LEU A 152 5.39 -45.09 4.39
N PHE A 153 5.80 -44.92 5.65
CA PHE A 153 6.53 -45.95 6.38
C PHE A 153 5.63 -47.12 6.79
N SER A 154 4.39 -46.87 7.20
CA SER A 154 3.43 -47.92 7.55
C SER A 154 3.03 -48.77 6.34
N LYS A 155 2.97 -48.18 5.14
CA LYS A 155 2.68 -48.89 3.89
C LYS A 155 3.84 -49.78 3.43
N LYS A 156 5.08 -49.41 3.78
CA LYS A 156 6.29 -50.17 3.44
C LYS A 156 6.49 -51.42 4.30
N GLU A 157 5.88 -51.49 5.48
CA GLU A 157 5.93 -52.67 6.37
C GLU A 157 4.83 -53.69 6.08
N SER A 158 3.94 -53.40 5.12
CA SER A 158 2.77 -54.25 4.77
C SER A 158 2.94 -55.04 3.46
N ASP A 159 4.09 -54.91 2.79
CA ASP A 159 4.52 -55.68 1.60
C ASP A 159 5.72 -56.58 1.99
#